data_AF-A0A7V3XBZ7-F1
#
_entry.id   AF-A0A7V3XBZ7-F1
#
_cell.length_a   1.000
_cell.length_b   1.000
_cell.length_c   1.000
_cell.angle_alpha   90.00
_cell.angle_beta   90.00
_cell.angle_gamma   90.00
#
_symmetry.space_group_name_H-M   'P 1'
#
loop_
_entity.id
_entity.type
_entity.pdbx_description
1 polymer ?
#
loop_
_entity_poly.entity_id
_entity_poly.type
_entity_poly.pdbx_seq_one_letter_code
_entity_poly.pdbx_strand_id
1 'polypeptide(L)'
;MSEAMKYLSIIFIFAGQLFCMASIPAADIYNPKPQDEDFILPMPDNAKMVFRRVFIGKGDKPFALKEFKVGDRSGGGFREFPTSVILGGAFVENNPHNQPDWVYYMGKYEVTEAQYDAIMEPGKARDGQKPITHISWFDAQEFINKYNLWLFENALDKLPKNDKAVGFLRLPTESEWEFAARGGSEVPPIEFDKKHPYAGPLNKYEWFAGPTSSHGKIKDIGLREPNPLGIHDMLGNVSEMTGSLYQIEYYQGRVGGFVARGGHVHSEESALRSSLRTEIPFYQLNSQGKVTQTRQETLGMRLVISSQVFTSLEANKKIEEAWSEYAQSRETPVQPALTIAPTTIKTNVQLADALESLKRLTDELNALNKSSTEIPPTVWNQLGLLSASFKNIEATVKKAEGDSAYAWVKIAAEAAFFINRELKRLPRLQGALKKAESIGRSAQMELLKERVTETEQNIEGGLTRYGSAFEQLAKTQEGTVNQAFEEYNNYLRLQGADEQVKVNTLVKKHFQEYLRTRRSDKEQWEADLKNF
;
A
#
# COMPACT_ATOMS: atom_id res chain seq x y z
N MET A 1 68.22 55.17 -33.21
CA MET A 1 67.94 53.72 -33.14
C MET A 1 66.47 53.55 -33.47
N SER A 2 65.99 52.92 -34.53
CA SER A 2 66.51 52.52 -35.85
C SER A 2 65.27 52.52 -36.77
N GLU A 3 65.46 52.86 -38.04
CA GLU A 3 64.45 52.80 -39.09
C GLU A 3 63.96 51.36 -39.41
N ALA A 4 62.81 51.31 -40.10
CA ALA A 4 62.47 50.43 -41.23
C ALA A 4 62.11 48.95 -40.99
N MET A 5 60.85 48.62 -41.29
CA MET A 5 60.40 47.73 -42.41
C MET A 5 58.91 47.43 -42.20
N LYS A 6 57.96 48.03 -42.93
CA LYS A 6 57.49 47.65 -44.29
C LYS A 6 57.39 46.14 -44.50
N TYR A 7 56.16 45.62 -44.61
CA TYR A 7 55.63 44.51 -45.42
C TYR A 7 54.23 44.20 -44.81
N LEU A 8 53.13 43.95 -45.49
CA LEU A 8 52.70 43.97 -46.88
C LEU A 8 51.16 43.87 -46.81
N SER A 9 50.44 44.61 -47.64
CA SER A 9 48.99 44.57 -47.75
C SER A 9 48.47 43.17 -48.12
N ILE A 10 47.48 42.64 -47.38
CA ILE A 10 46.56 41.62 -47.87
C ILE A 10 45.13 42.08 -47.59
N ILE A 11 44.43 42.37 -48.68
CA ILE A 11 42.98 42.53 -48.77
C ILE A 11 42.36 41.17 -48.41
N PHE A 12 41.58 41.11 -47.34
CA PHE A 12 40.62 40.03 -47.12
C PHE A 12 39.21 40.61 -47.20
N ILE A 13 38.54 40.23 -48.29
CA ILE A 13 37.10 40.37 -48.50
C ILE A 13 36.41 39.56 -47.41
N PHE A 14 35.82 40.23 -46.41
CA PHE A 14 34.89 39.56 -45.49
C PHE A 14 33.54 39.48 -46.21
N ALA A 15 33.29 38.33 -46.83
CA ALA A 15 31.94 37.93 -47.22
C ALA A 15 31.07 37.91 -45.95
N GLY A 16 29.98 38.67 -45.97
CA GLY A 16 29.00 38.68 -44.89
C GLY A 16 28.39 37.29 -44.73
N GLN A 17 28.84 36.55 -43.72
CA GLN A 17 28.01 35.52 -43.12
C GLN A 17 27.07 36.23 -42.16
N LEU A 18 25.80 36.33 -42.56
CA LEU A 18 24.71 36.48 -41.60
C LEU A 18 24.86 35.35 -40.59
N PHE A 19 25.41 35.66 -39.41
CA PHE A 19 25.19 34.83 -38.24
C PHE A 19 23.70 34.95 -37.95
N CYS A 20 22.95 33.95 -38.41
CA CYS A 20 21.63 33.67 -37.88
C CYS A 20 21.88 33.36 -36.40
N MET A 21 21.74 34.36 -35.52
CA MET A 21 21.59 34.09 -34.10
C MET A 21 20.29 33.30 -34.01
N ALA A 22 20.41 31.96 -33.99
CA ALA A 22 19.34 31.13 -33.50
C ALA A 22 19.03 31.66 -32.10
N SER A 23 17.89 32.34 -31.99
CA SER A 23 17.34 32.74 -30.70
C SER A 23 17.34 31.50 -29.82
N ILE A 24 18.14 31.51 -28.76
CA ILE A 24 18.06 30.48 -27.72
C ILE A 24 16.58 30.44 -27.33
N PRO A 25 15.86 29.32 -27.54
CA PRO A 25 14.46 29.26 -27.17
C PRO A 25 14.37 29.63 -25.69
N ALA A 26 13.44 30.53 -25.35
CA ALA A 26 13.17 30.86 -23.97
C ALA A 26 12.99 29.54 -23.19
N ALA A 27 13.70 29.39 -22.07
CA ALA A 27 13.67 28.16 -21.30
C ALA A 27 12.20 27.80 -20.98
N ASP A 28 11.79 26.59 -21.34
CA ASP A 28 10.43 26.11 -21.07
C ASP A 28 10.25 26.03 -19.54
N ILE A 29 9.50 26.97 -18.98
CA ILE A 29 9.30 27.08 -17.53
C ILE A 29 8.60 25.84 -16.94
N TYR A 30 7.91 25.06 -17.78
CA TYR A 30 7.24 23.82 -17.34
C TYR A 30 8.14 22.59 -17.50
N ASN A 31 9.26 22.70 -18.21
CA ASN A 31 10.27 21.65 -18.38
C ASN A 31 11.70 22.22 -18.31
N PRO A 32 12.17 22.67 -17.15
CA PRO A 32 13.50 23.29 -17.02
C PRO A 32 14.67 22.34 -17.33
N LYS A 33 14.45 21.02 -17.32
CA LYS A 33 15.45 20.00 -17.66
C LYS A 33 14.89 19.01 -18.68
N PRO A 34 14.67 19.39 -19.95
CA PRO A 34 14.12 18.49 -20.95
C PRO A 34 14.94 17.21 -21.07
N GLN A 35 14.26 16.08 -21.18
CA GLN A 35 14.87 14.77 -21.40
C GLN A 35 14.15 14.05 -22.53
N ASP A 36 14.89 13.17 -23.22
CA ASP A 36 14.30 12.26 -24.19
C ASP A 36 13.20 11.43 -23.51
N GLU A 37 12.15 11.11 -24.28
CA GLU A 37 10.99 10.37 -23.81
C GLU A 37 10.14 11.09 -22.72
N ASP A 38 10.30 12.41 -22.53
CA ASP A 38 9.38 13.18 -21.70
C ASP A 38 7.94 13.06 -22.26
N PHE A 39 7.01 12.62 -21.41
CA PHE A 39 5.59 12.55 -21.76
C PHE A 39 4.90 13.84 -21.35
N ILE A 40 4.42 14.60 -22.32
CA ILE A 40 3.93 15.96 -22.10
C ILE A 40 2.43 16.03 -22.35
N LEU A 41 1.67 16.41 -21.33
CA LEU A 41 0.26 16.75 -21.46
C LEU A 41 0.08 18.27 -21.59
N PRO A 42 -0.79 18.73 -22.51
CA PRO A 42 -1.12 20.14 -22.61
C PRO A 42 -2.01 20.57 -21.43
N MET A 43 -2.02 21.87 -21.16
CA MET A 43 -2.87 22.54 -20.18
C MET A 43 -3.46 23.81 -20.81
N PRO A 44 -4.46 24.46 -20.18
CA PRO A 44 -4.87 25.81 -20.58
C PRO A 44 -3.70 26.80 -20.60
N ASP A 45 -3.89 27.94 -21.26
CA ASP A 45 -2.90 29.03 -21.33
C ASP A 45 -1.54 28.61 -21.92
N ASN A 46 -1.52 27.57 -22.77
CA ASN A 46 -0.31 26.95 -23.33
C ASN A 46 0.65 26.37 -22.27
N ALA A 47 0.19 26.20 -21.03
CA ALA A 47 0.95 25.50 -20.01
C ALA A 47 1.08 24.01 -20.36
N LYS A 48 2.01 23.33 -19.69
CA LYS A 48 2.31 21.92 -19.91
C LYS A 48 2.54 21.21 -18.59
N MET A 49 2.21 19.93 -18.54
CA MET A 49 2.60 19.03 -17.45
C MET A 49 3.49 17.93 -18.02
N VAL A 50 4.66 17.73 -17.41
CA VAL A 50 5.66 16.78 -17.88
C VAL A 50 5.70 15.56 -16.96
N PHE A 51 5.72 14.37 -17.55
CA PHE A 51 5.76 13.10 -16.85
C PHE A 51 6.94 12.25 -17.32
N ARG A 52 7.42 11.39 -16.41
CA ARG A 52 8.35 10.30 -16.69
C ARG A 52 7.62 8.96 -16.61
N ARG A 53 8.04 8.03 -17.47
CA ARG A 53 7.61 6.63 -17.41
C ARG A 53 8.27 5.94 -16.23
N VAL A 54 7.49 5.22 -15.44
CA VAL A 54 7.98 4.38 -14.35
C VAL A 54 7.60 2.93 -14.65
N PHE A 55 8.56 2.20 -15.22
CA PHE A 55 8.42 0.80 -15.58
C PHE A 55 8.51 -0.12 -14.34
N ILE A 56 7.62 -1.10 -14.27
CA ILE A 56 7.50 -2.04 -13.14
C ILE A 56 8.61 -3.10 -13.16
N GLY A 57 9.15 -3.42 -14.34
CA GLY A 57 10.25 -4.35 -14.55
C GLY A 57 9.85 -5.81 -14.39
N LYS A 58 8.60 -6.14 -14.73
CA LYS A 58 8.02 -7.49 -14.50
C LYS A 58 7.35 -8.09 -15.72
N GLY A 59 7.24 -7.34 -16.82
CA GLY A 59 6.53 -7.73 -18.03
C GLY A 59 5.12 -7.17 -18.06
N ASP A 60 4.34 -7.61 -19.04
CA ASP A 60 3.02 -7.08 -19.39
C ASP A 60 1.85 -8.00 -19.03
N LYS A 61 2.13 -9.18 -18.46
CA LYS A 61 1.08 -10.10 -18.01
C LYS A 61 0.20 -9.42 -16.94
N PRO A 62 -1.12 -9.67 -16.87
CA PRO A 62 -2.02 -8.98 -15.94
C PRO A 62 -1.58 -8.98 -14.47
N PHE A 63 -0.85 -10.01 -14.04
CA PHE A 63 -0.33 -10.15 -12.68
C PHE A 63 1.22 -10.13 -12.60
N ALA A 64 1.89 -9.55 -13.58
CA ALA A 64 3.30 -9.20 -13.53
C ALA A 64 3.52 -8.02 -12.57
N LEU A 65 3.39 -8.29 -11.26
CA LEU A 65 3.43 -7.27 -10.22
C LEU A 65 4.82 -7.17 -9.58
N LYS A 66 5.23 -5.96 -9.22
CA LYS A 66 6.47 -5.71 -8.47
C LYS A 66 6.19 -5.82 -6.99
N GLU A 67 6.73 -6.85 -6.36
CA GLU A 67 6.86 -6.91 -4.90
C GLU A 67 8.12 -6.17 -4.46
N PHE A 68 7.99 -5.30 -3.46
CA PHE A 68 9.11 -4.65 -2.77
C PHE A 68 8.71 -4.23 -1.36
N LYS A 69 9.70 -3.91 -0.50
CA LYS A 69 9.44 -3.44 0.85
C LYS A 69 9.39 -1.93 0.88
N VAL A 70 8.27 -1.39 1.33
CA VAL A 70 8.12 0.04 1.63
C VAL A 70 8.55 0.26 3.08
N GLY A 71 9.35 1.28 3.35
CA GLY A 71 9.92 1.53 4.69
C GLY A 71 11.44 1.29 4.78
N ASP A 72 12.01 1.55 5.96
CA ASP A 72 13.45 1.45 6.20
C ASP A 72 13.74 0.96 7.64
N ARG A 73 14.53 -0.13 7.77
CA ARG A 73 14.94 -0.68 9.07
C ARG A 73 15.86 0.24 9.86
N SER A 74 16.58 1.13 9.17
CA SER A 74 17.69 1.90 9.74
C SER A 74 17.28 3.24 10.34
N GLY A 75 16.08 3.78 10.05
CA GLY A 75 15.73 5.15 10.45
C GLY A 75 14.27 5.46 10.79
N GLY A 76 13.34 4.50 10.71
CA GLY A 76 11.90 4.81 10.71
C GLY A 76 11.08 4.46 11.95
N GLY A 77 11.64 3.68 12.87
CA GLY A 77 10.89 3.11 13.99
C GLY A 77 9.62 2.39 13.51
N PHE A 78 8.55 2.45 14.31
CA PHE A 78 7.29 1.77 13.99
C PHE A 78 6.54 2.38 12.79
N ARG A 79 6.80 3.65 12.43
CA ARG A 79 6.04 4.36 11.38
C ARG A 79 6.45 3.97 9.96
N GLU A 80 7.68 3.47 9.81
CA GLU A 80 8.26 3.10 8.52
C GLU A 80 8.85 1.69 8.59
N PHE A 81 8.23 0.83 9.41
CA PHE A 81 8.61 -0.57 9.49
C PHE A 81 8.49 -1.20 8.10
N PRO A 82 9.53 -1.89 7.60
CA PRO A 82 9.54 -2.41 6.24
C PRO A 82 8.41 -3.41 6.03
N THR A 83 7.53 -3.09 5.09
CA THR A 83 6.34 -3.88 4.80
C THR A 83 6.30 -4.22 3.31
N SER A 84 6.13 -5.50 2.99
CA SER A 84 6.06 -5.96 1.60
C SER A 84 4.78 -5.46 0.95
N VAL A 85 4.89 -4.61 -0.06
CA VAL A 85 3.76 -4.19 -0.89
C VAL A 85 3.89 -4.76 -2.29
N ILE A 86 2.79 -4.67 -3.03
CA ILE A 86 2.70 -5.11 -4.40
C ILE A 86 2.26 -3.92 -5.25
N LEU A 87 3.02 -3.64 -6.29
CA LEU A 87 2.76 -2.56 -7.24
C LEU A 87 2.48 -3.13 -8.63
N GLY A 88 1.41 -2.65 -9.25
CA GLY A 88 1.11 -2.87 -10.66
C GLY A 88 1.29 -1.58 -11.47
N GLY A 89 1.35 -1.70 -12.79
CA GLY A 89 1.27 -0.55 -13.68
C GLY A 89 -0.16 -0.24 -14.12
N ALA A 90 -0.30 0.78 -14.95
CA ALA A 90 -1.58 1.23 -15.49
C ALA A 90 -1.69 1.01 -17.00
N PHE A 91 -0.56 0.97 -17.71
CA PHE A 91 -0.45 0.84 -19.16
C PHE A 91 0.65 -0.17 -19.51
N VAL A 92 0.63 -0.70 -20.74
CA VAL A 92 1.70 -1.56 -21.26
C VAL A 92 2.44 -0.82 -22.36
N GLU A 93 3.75 -0.67 -22.21
CA GLU A 93 4.64 -0.06 -23.19
C GLU A 93 5.96 -0.82 -23.28
N ASN A 94 6.73 -0.57 -24.34
CA ASN A 94 8.07 -1.13 -24.45
C ASN A 94 9.04 -0.37 -23.53
N ASN A 95 9.72 -1.11 -22.66
CA ASN A 95 10.77 -0.59 -21.79
C ASN A 95 12.04 -0.23 -22.60
N PRO A 96 13.09 0.35 -21.98
CA PRO A 96 14.34 0.70 -22.67
C PRO A 96 15.09 -0.48 -23.32
N HIS A 97 14.74 -1.72 -22.97
CA HIS A 97 15.25 -2.95 -23.60
C HIS A 97 14.32 -3.48 -24.70
N ASN A 98 13.34 -2.68 -25.12
CA ASN A 98 12.35 -2.99 -26.15
C ASN A 98 11.49 -4.24 -25.83
N GLN A 99 11.16 -4.42 -24.55
CA GLN A 99 10.27 -5.49 -24.06
C GLN A 99 9.00 -4.88 -23.47
N PRO A 100 7.81 -5.47 -23.71
CA PRO A 100 6.57 -4.97 -23.16
C PRO A 100 6.58 -5.11 -21.64
N ASP A 101 6.23 -4.04 -20.94
CA ASP A 101 6.24 -3.97 -19.49
C ASP A 101 5.13 -3.05 -18.98
N TRP A 102 4.64 -3.34 -17.79
CA TRP A 102 3.73 -2.45 -17.09
C TRP A 102 4.43 -1.12 -16.79
N VAL A 103 3.72 -0.03 -17.03
CA VAL A 103 4.19 1.34 -16.79
C VAL A 103 3.07 2.18 -16.16
N TYR A 104 3.46 3.13 -15.33
CA TYR A 104 2.63 4.28 -15.00
C TYR A 104 3.46 5.55 -15.18
N TYR A 105 2.79 6.69 -15.30
CA TYR A 105 3.44 7.97 -15.49
C TYR A 105 3.45 8.74 -14.18
N MET A 106 4.58 9.32 -13.81
CA MET A 106 4.70 10.21 -12.66
C MET A 106 5.19 11.58 -13.10
N GLY A 107 4.61 12.65 -12.55
CA GLY A 107 5.02 14.02 -12.81
C GLY A 107 6.51 14.16 -12.60
N LYS A 108 7.21 14.74 -13.56
CA LYS A 108 8.66 14.93 -13.52
C LYS A 108 9.08 15.90 -12.42
N TYR A 109 8.19 16.85 -12.11
CA TYR A 109 8.32 17.88 -11.09
C TYR A 109 7.07 17.90 -10.20
N GLU A 110 7.19 18.58 -9.07
CA GLU A 110 6.04 19.02 -8.27
C GLU A 110 5.13 19.92 -9.14
N VAL A 111 3.82 19.91 -8.90
CA VAL A 111 2.90 20.82 -9.59
C VAL A 111 3.24 22.25 -9.19
N THR A 112 3.38 23.14 -10.16
CA THR A 112 3.76 24.55 -9.94
C THR A 112 2.54 25.45 -9.71
N GLU A 113 2.76 26.63 -9.14
CA GLU A 113 1.73 27.68 -9.02
C GLU A 113 1.14 28.05 -10.40
N ALA A 114 1.98 28.20 -11.41
CA ALA A 114 1.55 28.52 -12.78
C ALA A 114 0.63 27.44 -13.37
N GLN A 115 0.97 26.16 -13.18
CA GLN A 115 0.15 25.03 -13.61
C GLN A 115 -1.16 24.95 -12.82
N TYR A 116 -1.11 25.22 -11.51
CA TYR A 116 -2.29 25.23 -10.65
C TYR A 116 -3.30 26.29 -11.10
N ASP A 117 -2.82 27.52 -11.30
CA ASP A 117 -3.65 28.64 -11.74
C ASP A 117 -4.22 28.43 -13.14
N ALA A 118 -3.45 27.85 -14.08
CA ALA A 118 -3.93 27.57 -15.43
C ALA A 118 -5.21 26.71 -15.44
N ILE A 119 -5.43 25.88 -14.42
CA ILE A 119 -6.63 25.06 -14.27
C ILE A 119 -7.68 25.72 -13.37
N MET A 120 -7.25 26.32 -12.26
CA MET A 120 -8.16 26.84 -11.23
C MET A 120 -8.68 28.24 -11.54
N GLU A 121 -7.87 29.05 -12.23
CA GLU A 121 -8.16 30.41 -12.66
C GLU A 121 -7.67 30.66 -14.10
N PRO A 122 -8.22 29.99 -15.13
CA PRO A 122 -7.77 30.13 -16.51
C PRO A 122 -7.73 31.60 -16.97
N GLY A 123 -6.65 31.99 -17.65
CA GLY A 123 -6.39 33.36 -18.10
C GLY A 123 -5.80 34.30 -17.05
N LYS A 124 -5.55 33.81 -15.82
CA LYS A 124 -4.88 34.53 -14.73
C LYS A 124 -3.67 33.78 -14.17
N ALA A 125 -3.12 32.83 -14.93
CA ALA A 125 -1.97 32.08 -14.53
C ALA A 125 -0.79 33.00 -14.16
N ARG A 126 -0.27 32.84 -12.95
CA ARG A 126 0.98 33.50 -12.54
C ARG A 126 2.14 32.90 -13.32
N ASP A 127 3.15 33.72 -13.61
CA ASP A 127 4.44 33.23 -14.08
C ASP A 127 5.25 32.69 -12.89
N GLY A 128 5.87 31.53 -13.05
CA GLY A 128 6.74 30.98 -12.01
C GLY A 128 6.92 29.47 -12.09
N GLN A 129 7.96 29.00 -11.41
CA GLN A 129 8.35 27.58 -11.35
C GLN A 129 8.32 27.05 -9.92
N LYS A 130 7.74 27.79 -8.97
CA LYS A 130 7.61 27.31 -7.60
C LYS A 130 6.51 26.27 -7.50
N PRO A 131 6.71 25.21 -6.71
CA PRO A 131 5.63 24.29 -6.36
C PRO A 131 4.45 25.01 -5.74
N ILE A 132 3.24 24.61 -6.10
CA ILE A 132 2.04 25.06 -5.40
C ILE A 132 2.03 24.46 -4.00
N THR A 133 1.90 25.33 -3.00
CA THR A 133 1.72 24.94 -1.59
C THR A 133 0.56 25.72 -0.97
N HIS A 134 0.35 25.55 0.34
CA HIS A 134 -0.77 26.18 1.05
C HIS A 134 -2.15 25.81 0.42
N ILE A 135 -2.23 24.63 -0.17
CA ILE A 135 -3.47 24.02 -0.66
C ILE A 135 -3.89 22.89 0.28
N SER A 136 -5.19 22.67 0.40
CA SER A 136 -5.72 21.51 1.12
C SER A 136 -5.75 20.28 0.23
N TRP A 137 -5.93 19.11 0.85
CA TRP A 137 -6.17 17.88 0.10
C TRP A 137 -7.38 18.00 -0.85
N PHE A 138 -8.42 18.72 -0.43
CA PHE A 138 -9.62 18.92 -1.23
C PHE A 138 -9.36 19.85 -2.42
N ASP A 139 -8.55 20.90 -2.22
CA ASP A 139 -8.15 21.80 -3.31
C ASP A 139 -7.32 21.05 -4.36
N ALA A 140 -6.46 20.12 -3.92
CA ALA A 140 -5.71 19.23 -4.81
C ALA A 140 -6.62 18.29 -5.61
N GLN A 141 -7.63 17.68 -4.97
CA GLN A 141 -8.62 16.87 -5.68
C GLN A 141 -9.44 17.68 -6.68
N GLU A 142 -9.84 18.91 -6.33
CA GLU A 142 -10.58 19.79 -7.23
C GLU A 142 -9.75 20.14 -8.47
N PHE A 143 -8.48 20.52 -8.28
CA PHE A 143 -7.54 20.76 -9.37
C PHE A 143 -7.41 19.53 -10.29
N ILE A 144 -7.20 18.34 -9.70
CA ILE A 144 -7.11 17.08 -10.46
C ILE A 144 -8.37 16.83 -11.27
N ASN A 145 -9.55 17.00 -10.66
CA ASN A 145 -10.83 16.80 -11.33
C ASN A 145 -11.00 17.77 -12.51
N LYS A 146 -10.75 19.08 -12.31
CA LYS A 146 -10.84 20.08 -13.38
C LYS A 146 -9.85 19.80 -14.50
N TYR A 147 -8.62 19.42 -14.17
CA TYR A 147 -7.62 19.12 -15.19
C TYR A 147 -7.97 17.87 -16.01
N ASN A 148 -8.46 16.80 -15.37
CA ASN A 148 -8.97 15.62 -16.07
C ASN A 148 -10.10 15.98 -17.04
N LEU A 149 -11.11 16.73 -16.58
CA LEU A 149 -12.23 17.16 -17.43
C LEU A 149 -11.75 17.99 -18.63
N TRP A 150 -10.82 18.92 -18.40
CA TRP A 150 -10.24 19.71 -19.46
C TRP A 150 -9.49 18.84 -20.48
N LEU A 151 -8.69 17.87 -20.03
CA LEU A 151 -7.98 16.94 -20.92
C LEU A 151 -8.95 16.08 -21.73
N PHE A 152 -10.04 15.60 -21.12
CA PHE A 152 -11.04 14.82 -21.85
C PHE A 152 -11.74 15.62 -22.94
N GLU A 153 -11.92 16.93 -22.74
CA GLU A 153 -12.53 17.82 -23.73
C GLU A 153 -11.53 18.29 -24.80
N ASN A 154 -10.28 18.58 -24.42
CA ASN A 154 -9.34 19.33 -25.27
C ASN A 154 -8.14 18.51 -25.78
N ALA A 155 -7.84 17.36 -25.17
CA ALA A 155 -6.62 16.60 -25.43
C ALA A 155 -6.78 15.09 -25.20
N LEU A 156 -7.97 14.54 -25.50
CA LEU A 156 -8.30 13.13 -25.28
C LEU A 156 -7.35 12.18 -26.02
N ASP A 157 -6.87 12.59 -27.19
CA ASP A 157 -5.91 11.84 -28.02
C ASP A 157 -4.49 11.83 -27.44
N LYS A 158 -4.17 12.76 -26.53
CA LYS A 158 -2.87 12.84 -25.85
C LYS A 158 -2.79 11.97 -24.61
N LEU A 159 -3.92 11.53 -24.07
CA LEU A 159 -3.94 10.67 -22.89
C LEU A 159 -3.53 9.22 -23.25
N PRO A 160 -2.70 8.56 -22.41
CA PRO A 160 -2.40 7.16 -22.59
C PRO A 160 -3.67 6.33 -22.39
N LYS A 161 -3.74 5.16 -23.02
CA LYS A 161 -4.91 4.28 -22.97
C LYS A 161 -4.52 2.89 -22.54
N ASN A 162 -5.37 2.27 -21.74
CA ASN A 162 -5.32 0.84 -21.47
C ASN A 162 -6.50 0.19 -22.19
N ASP A 163 -6.24 -0.41 -23.35
CA ASP A 163 -7.29 -0.84 -24.28
C ASP A 163 -8.22 0.34 -24.66
N LYS A 164 -9.52 0.27 -24.29
CA LYS A 164 -10.50 1.33 -24.56
C LYS A 164 -10.60 2.35 -23.43
N ALA A 165 -10.01 2.07 -22.26
CA ALA A 165 -10.05 2.99 -21.13
C ALA A 165 -9.01 4.10 -21.31
N VAL A 166 -9.48 5.33 -21.17
CA VAL A 166 -8.63 6.52 -21.22
C VAL A 166 -8.01 6.74 -19.85
N GLY A 167 -6.71 7.08 -19.84
CA GLY A 167 -5.99 7.41 -18.63
C GLY A 167 -6.51 8.69 -17.97
N PHE A 168 -6.30 8.80 -16.67
CA PHE A 168 -6.68 9.96 -15.86
C PHE A 168 -5.63 10.24 -14.79
N LEU A 169 -5.57 11.50 -14.36
CA LEU A 169 -4.68 11.99 -13.33
C LEU A 169 -5.23 11.72 -11.93
N ARG A 170 -4.33 11.42 -11.00
CA ARG A 170 -4.62 11.34 -9.55
C ARG A 170 -3.36 11.61 -8.74
N LEU A 171 -3.52 11.74 -7.42
CA LEU A 171 -2.37 11.65 -6.50
C LEU A 171 -1.75 10.25 -6.57
N PRO A 172 -0.43 10.13 -6.42
CA PRO A 172 0.24 8.84 -6.31
C PRO A 172 -0.27 8.10 -5.07
N THR A 173 -0.30 6.78 -5.13
CA THR A 173 -0.31 5.99 -3.89
C THR A 173 1.05 6.12 -3.22
N GLU A 174 1.10 5.82 -1.93
CA GLU A 174 2.36 5.82 -1.21
C GLU A 174 3.41 4.85 -1.80
N SER A 175 2.97 3.66 -2.24
CA SER A 175 3.88 2.68 -2.84
C SER A 175 4.39 3.13 -4.20
N GLU A 176 3.56 3.74 -5.04
CA GLU A 176 4.02 4.36 -6.29
C GLU A 176 5.06 5.45 -6.01
N TRP A 177 4.77 6.32 -5.05
CA TRP A 177 5.66 7.40 -4.67
C TRP A 177 7.02 6.89 -4.20
N GLU A 178 7.05 5.92 -3.27
CA GLU A 178 8.31 5.39 -2.75
C GLU A 178 9.09 4.61 -3.80
N PHE A 179 8.39 3.82 -4.64
CA PHE A 179 9.03 3.09 -5.74
C PHE A 179 9.76 4.04 -6.68
N ALA A 180 9.10 5.12 -7.09
CA ALA A 180 9.70 6.14 -7.94
C ALA A 180 10.83 6.89 -7.21
N ALA A 181 10.65 7.26 -5.94
CA ALA A 181 11.66 7.95 -5.14
C ALA A 181 12.95 7.13 -4.95
N ARG A 182 12.86 5.79 -4.96
CA ARG A 182 13.99 4.86 -4.90
C ARG A 182 14.65 4.60 -6.26
N GLY A 183 14.15 5.22 -7.34
CA GLY A 183 14.65 5.03 -8.71
C GLY A 183 14.04 3.84 -9.46
N GLY A 184 13.01 3.20 -8.90
CA GLY A 184 12.20 2.19 -9.58
C GLY A 184 12.99 0.98 -10.09
N SER A 185 12.74 0.59 -11.33
CA SER A 185 13.41 -0.55 -11.97
C SER A 185 14.77 -0.21 -12.60
N GLU A 186 15.15 1.08 -12.65
CA GLU A 186 16.46 1.53 -13.16
C GLU A 186 17.58 1.31 -12.15
N VAL A 187 17.23 1.00 -10.90
CA VAL A 187 18.17 0.80 -9.80
C VAL A 187 18.26 -0.68 -9.45
N PRO A 188 19.47 -1.26 -9.30
CA PRO A 188 19.62 -2.65 -8.94
C PRO A 188 19.11 -2.92 -7.51
N PRO A 189 18.67 -4.16 -7.20
CA PRO A 189 18.05 -4.47 -5.89
C PRO A 189 18.89 -4.07 -4.66
N ILE A 190 20.22 -4.15 -4.75
CA ILE A 190 21.14 -3.79 -3.66
C ILE A 190 21.14 -2.28 -3.35
N GLU A 191 20.75 -1.46 -4.32
CA GLU A 191 20.67 0.00 -4.17
C GLU A 191 19.26 0.46 -3.85
N PHE A 192 18.25 -0.30 -4.28
CA PHE A 192 16.85 0.01 -4.06
C PHE A 192 16.50 0.14 -2.56
N ASP A 193 17.10 -0.71 -1.70
CA ASP A 193 16.86 -0.72 -0.25
C ASP A 193 17.64 0.37 0.52
N LYS A 194 18.48 1.17 -0.15
CA LYS A 194 19.20 2.29 0.49
C LYS A 194 18.22 3.39 0.91
N LYS A 195 18.70 4.27 1.80
CA LYS A 195 17.97 5.44 2.32
C LYS A 195 17.45 6.37 1.21
N HIS A 196 18.25 6.52 0.14
CA HIS A 196 17.97 7.29 -1.06
C HIS A 196 18.76 6.71 -2.25
N PRO A 197 18.36 6.98 -3.51
CA PRO A 197 19.00 6.38 -4.68
C PRO A 197 20.31 7.06 -5.11
N TYR A 198 20.73 8.12 -4.42
CA TYR A 198 21.87 8.93 -4.82
C TYR A 198 23.22 8.37 -4.35
N ALA A 199 24.21 8.37 -5.25
CA ALA A 199 25.59 8.00 -4.95
C ALA A 199 26.44 9.19 -4.44
N GLY A 200 26.03 10.43 -4.72
CA GLY A 200 26.75 11.66 -4.35
C GLY A 200 26.14 12.38 -3.13
N PRO A 201 26.67 13.57 -2.78
CA PRO A 201 26.14 14.37 -1.69
C PRO A 201 24.71 14.82 -1.99
N LEU A 202 23.82 14.74 -0.99
CA LEU A 202 22.38 14.92 -1.17
C LEU A 202 22.03 16.31 -1.72
N ASN A 203 22.79 17.35 -1.35
CA ASN A 203 22.57 18.72 -1.82
C ASN A 203 22.74 18.92 -3.34
N LYS A 204 23.32 17.95 -4.06
CA LYS A 204 23.39 17.96 -5.53
C LYS A 204 22.05 17.60 -6.17
N TYR A 205 21.23 16.83 -5.46
CA TYR A 205 20.00 16.22 -5.94
C TYR A 205 18.75 16.84 -5.31
N GLU A 206 18.86 17.35 -4.07
CA GLU A 206 17.68 17.63 -3.25
C GLU A 206 17.80 18.91 -2.41
N TRP A 207 16.65 19.44 -1.99
CA TRP A 207 16.53 20.67 -1.20
C TRP A 207 16.07 20.42 0.23
N PHE A 208 16.90 20.77 1.20
CA PHE A 208 16.66 20.55 2.63
C PHE A 208 17.11 21.74 3.48
N ALA A 209 16.93 21.63 4.79
CA ALA A 209 17.30 22.68 5.74
C ALA A 209 18.80 22.99 5.68
N GLY A 210 19.13 24.26 5.92
CA GLY A 210 20.52 24.69 6.06
C GLY A 210 20.97 25.73 5.02
N PRO A 211 22.01 26.51 5.37
CA PRO A 211 22.45 27.66 4.57
C PRO A 211 23.11 27.26 3.24
N THR A 212 23.64 26.05 3.14
CA THR A 212 24.28 25.50 1.91
C THR A 212 23.30 24.77 0.99
N SER A 213 22.03 24.64 1.40
CA SER A 213 20.96 24.00 0.63
C SER A 213 19.82 24.99 0.37
N SER A 214 18.62 24.79 0.93
CA SER A 214 17.45 25.62 0.61
C SER A 214 17.51 27.03 1.22
N HIS A 215 18.27 27.22 2.31
CA HIS A 215 18.18 28.39 3.19
C HIS A 215 16.74 28.63 3.69
N GLY A 216 15.99 27.54 3.94
CA GLY A 216 14.62 27.57 4.43
C GLY A 216 13.60 28.15 3.43
N LYS A 217 13.94 28.18 2.13
CA LYS A 217 13.08 28.75 1.08
C LYS A 217 12.80 27.73 0.00
N ILE A 218 11.52 27.57 -0.33
CA ILE A 218 11.05 26.79 -1.47
C ILE A 218 11.74 27.27 -2.75
N LYS A 219 12.23 26.30 -3.52
CA LYS A 219 12.98 26.52 -4.75
C LYS A 219 12.11 26.23 -5.95
N ASP A 220 12.54 26.78 -7.07
CA ASP A 220 11.94 26.48 -8.36
C ASP A 220 12.25 25.02 -8.71
N ILE A 221 11.30 24.37 -9.39
CA ILE A 221 11.40 22.95 -9.75
C ILE A 221 12.62 22.67 -10.63
N GLY A 222 13.20 21.47 -10.50
CA GLY A 222 14.19 20.95 -11.45
C GLY A 222 15.55 21.64 -11.43
N LEU A 223 15.87 22.44 -10.41
CA LEU A 223 17.16 23.10 -10.29
C LEU A 223 18.31 22.14 -9.91
N ARG A 224 17.98 21.00 -9.29
CA ARG A 224 18.94 19.95 -8.88
C ARG A 224 18.93 18.77 -9.84
N GLU A 225 19.92 17.89 -9.72
CA GLU A 225 19.97 16.67 -10.52
C GLU A 225 18.81 15.72 -10.18
N PRO A 226 18.25 15.00 -11.17
CA PRO A 226 17.15 14.09 -10.93
C PRO A 226 17.60 12.80 -10.24
N ASN A 227 16.63 12.01 -9.79
CA ASN A 227 16.81 10.61 -9.47
C ASN A 227 17.05 9.75 -10.75
N PRO A 228 17.35 8.45 -10.62
CA PRO A 228 17.62 7.58 -11.76
C PRO A 228 16.51 7.49 -12.82
N LEU A 229 15.26 7.84 -12.47
CA LEU A 229 14.12 7.88 -13.41
C LEU A 229 14.00 9.21 -14.18
N GLY A 230 14.85 10.19 -13.88
CA GLY A 230 14.74 11.55 -14.41
C GLY A 230 13.71 12.41 -13.66
N ILE A 231 13.26 11.99 -12.48
CA ILE A 231 12.29 12.71 -11.65
C ILE A 231 13.04 13.57 -10.64
N HIS A 232 12.65 14.84 -10.52
CA HIS A 232 13.32 15.82 -9.67
C HIS A 232 12.55 16.08 -8.39
N ASP A 233 13.27 16.59 -7.37
CA ASP A 233 12.70 17.11 -6.12
C ASP A 233 11.85 16.06 -5.38
N MET A 234 12.29 14.78 -5.37
CA MET A 234 11.56 13.70 -4.72
C MET A 234 11.81 13.69 -3.21
N LEU A 235 12.95 14.17 -2.72
CA LEU A 235 13.31 14.17 -1.30
C LEU A 235 13.65 15.57 -0.83
N GLY A 236 12.68 16.46 -0.72
CA GLY A 236 12.91 17.82 -0.27
C GLY A 236 12.00 18.80 -0.97
N ASN A 237 12.39 20.07 -0.98
CA ASN A 237 11.59 21.19 -1.50
C ASN A 237 10.23 21.31 -0.81
N VAL A 238 9.20 20.58 -1.25
CA VAL A 238 7.93 20.47 -0.52
C VAL A 238 7.55 19.01 -0.28
N SER A 239 6.88 18.75 0.84
CA SER A 239 6.30 17.45 1.10
C SER A 239 5.16 17.22 0.11
N GLU A 240 5.01 15.99 -0.38
CA GLU A 240 4.04 15.69 -1.44
C GLU A 240 2.86 14.87 -0.90
N MET A 241 1.63 15.35 -1.14
CA MET A 241 0.41 14.62 -0.82
C MET A 241 0.29 13.31 -1.62
N THR A 242 -0.15 12.24 -0.97
CA THR A 242 -0.51 10.98 -1.62
C THR A 242 -2.01 10.72 -1.52
N GLY A 243 -2.52 9.83 -2.38
CA GLY A 243 -3.88 9.29 -2.31
C GLY A 243 -4.07 8.21 -1.24
N SER A 244 -3.02 7.87 -0.49
CA SER A 244 -3.06 6.85 0.56
C SER A 244 -3.45 7.46 1.91
N LEU A 245 -4.31 6.77 2.64
CA LEU A 245 -4.56 7.07 4.05
C LEU A 245 -3.40 6.56 4.91
N TYR A 246 -3.09 7.30 5.96
CA TYR A 246 -2.05 6.92 6.90
C TYR A 246 -2.50 5.73 7.72
N GLN A 247 -1.61 4.75 7.80
CA GLN A 247 -1.73 3.56 8.62
C GLN A 247 -0.41 3.36 9.36
N ILE A 248 -0.52 3.05 10.66
CA ILE A 248 0.64 2.79 11.52
C ILE A 248 1.49 1.65 10.95
N GLU A 249 0.83 0.57 10.52
CA GLU A 249 1.41 -0.51 9.72
C GLU A 249 0.56 -0.68 8.46
N TYR A 250 1.18 -0.88 7.29
CA TYR A 250 0.50 -0.90 5.99
C TYR A 250 -0.63 -1.94 5.86
N TYR A 251 -0.67 -2.95 6.73
CA TYR A 251 -1.72 -3.98 6.72
C TYR A 251 -2.43 -4.15 8.06
N GLN A 252 -2.00 -3.42 9.10
CA GLN A 252 -2.56 -3.55 10.43
C GLN A 252 -2.88 -2.18 11.02
N GLY A 253 -4.14 -2.00 11.40
CA GLY A 253 -4.52 -0.99 12.38
C GLY A 253 -5.16 0.29 11.84
N ARG A 254 -5.18 1.26 12.75
CA ARG A 254 -5.99 2.48 12.71
C ARG A 254 -5.66 3.33 11.49
N VAL A 255 -6.70 3.71 10.77
CA VAL A 255 -6.63 4.60 9.61
C VAL A 255 -6.80 6.04 10.10
N GLY A 256 -5.88 6.90 9.68
CA GLY A 256 -5.80 8.30 10.11
C GLY A 256 -6.00 9.31 8.97
N GLY A 257 -5.18 10.36 8.97
CA GLY A 257 -5.12 11.36 7.91
C GLY A 257 -4.61 10.82 6.57
N PHE A 258 -4.21 11.69 5.65
CA PHE A 258 -3.50 11.28 4.43
C PHE A 258 -1.99 11.26 4.67
N VAL A 259 -1.27 10.52 3.84
CA VAL A 259 0.20 10.47 3.91
C VAL A 259 0.82 11.55 3.03
N ALA A 260 1.76 12.30 3.60
CA ALA A 260 2.70 13.14 2.86
C ALA A 260 4.11 12.52 2.86
N ARG A 261 4.83 12.65 1.74
CA ARG A 261 6.15 12.05 1.50
C ARG A 261 7.21 13.08 1.12
N GLY A 262 8.47 12.65 1.02
CA GLY A 262 9.59 13.46 0.52
C GLY A 262 10.25 14.37 1.55
N GLY A 263 9.50 14.90 2.50
CA GLY A 263 10.02 15.98 3.35
C GLY A 263 10.10 17.30 2.57
N HIS A 264 10.69 18.33 3.15
CA HIS A 264 10.62 19.69 2.60
C HIS A 264 11.84 20.54 2.97
N VAL A 265 11.88 21.79 2.53
CA VAL A 265 12.99 22.74 2.80
C VAL A 265 13.35 22.97 4.28
N HIS A 266 12.48 22.62 5.23
CA HIS A 266 12.79 22.66 6.67
C HIS A 266 13.16 21.29 7.28
N SER A 267 13.24 20.24 6.47
CA SER A 267 13.67 18.91 6.92
C SER A 267 15.18 18.86 7.01
N GLU A 268 15.71 18.26 8.07
CA GLU A 268 17.15 18.02 8.20
C GLU A 268 17.64 17.01 7.15
N GLU A 269 18.89 17.16 6.69
CA GLU A 269 19.51 16.24 5.72
C GLU A 269 19.48 14.78 6.20
N SER A 270 19.72 14.57 7.50
CA SER A 270 19.70 13.25 8.12
C SER A 270 18.29 12.64 8.18
N ALA A 271 17.23 13.44 8.06
CA ALA A 271 15.85 12.96 8.04
C ALA A 271 15.36 12.58 6.63
N LEU A 272 15.92 13.17 5.58
CA LEU A 272 15.52 12.89 4.19
C LEU A 272 15.83 11.44 3.80
N ARG A 273 14.78 10.72 3.43
CA ARG A 273 14.82 9.33 2.95
C ARG A 273 13.55 8.99 2.19
N SER A 274 13.65 8.06 1.24
CA SER A 274 12.50 7.61 0.45
C SER A 274 11.40 6.99 1.31
N SER A 275 11.71 6.50 2.51
CA SER A 275 10.73 5.96 3.47
C SER A 275 10.07 6.98 4.39
N LEU A 276 10.40 8.28 4.32
CA LEU A 276 9.89 9.28 5.26
C LEU A 276 8.38 9.52 5.06
N ARG A 277 7.58 9.18 6.07
CA ARG A 277 6.11 9.34 6.04
C ARG A 277 5.66 10.32 7.10
N THR A 278 4.81 11.25 6.70
CA THR A 278 4.15 12.17 7.63
C THR A 278 2.65 12.01 7.53
N GLU A 279 1.98 11.76 8.66
CA GLU A 279 0.53 11.83 8.74
C GLU A 279 0.09 13.30 8.76
N ILE A 280 -0.77 13.68 7.83
CA ILE A 280 -1.37 15.02 7.80
C ILE A 280 -2.90 14.87 7.96
N PRO A 281 -3.52 15.51 8.96
CA PRO A 281 -4.97 15.45 9.11
C PRO A 281 -5.65 16.25 7.99
N PHE A 282 -6.83 15.82 7.54
CA PHE A 282 -7.62 16.58 6.55
C PHE A 282 -8.09 17.94 7.09
N TYR A 283 -8.27 18.04 8.40
CA TYR A 283 -8.75 19.24 9.09
C TYR A 283 -7.88 19.57 10.30
N GLN A 284 -7.72 20.86 10.58
CA GLN A 284 -6.97 21.38 11.72
C GLN A 284 -7.74 22.51 12.42
N LEU A 285 -7.50 22.66 13.72
CA LEU A 285 -7.94 23.83 14.48
C LEU A 285 -7.01 25.01 14.15
N ASN A 286 -7.59 26.12 13.71
CA ASN A 286 -6.83 27.36 13.51
C ASN A 286 -6.58 28.08 14.85
N SER A 287 -5.81 29.18 14.82
CA SER A 287 -5.49 30.00 16.00
C SER A 287 -6.71 30.59 16.74
N GLN A 288 -7.88 30.60 16.11
CA GLN A 288 -9.15 31.07 16.66
C GLN A 288 -10.02 29.92 17.20
N GLY A 289 -9.51 28.67 17.22
CA GLY A 289 -10.26 27.49 17.66
C GLY A 289 -11.32 27.00 16.67
N LYS A 290 -11.31 27.49 15.42
CA LYS A 290 -12.20 27.03 14.36
C LYS A 290 -11.56 25.90 13.57
N VAL A 291 -12.32 24.82 13.35
CA VAL A 291 -11.89 23.74 12.46
C VAL A 291 -11.92 24.23 11.01
N THR A 292 -10.80 24.05 10.32
CA THR A 292 -10.59 24.41 8.92
C THR A 292 -9.88 23.28 8.20
N GLN A 293 -9.97 23.22 6.87
CA GLN A 293 -9.17 22.27 6.10
C GLN A 293 -7.67 22.58 6.26
N THR A 294 -6.87 21.52 6.45
CA THR A 294 -5.43 21.65 6.67
C THR A 294 -4.73 22.22 5.44
N ARG A 295 -3.89 23.24 5.67
CA ARG A 295 -3.01 23.87 4.69
C ARG A 295 -1.67 24.11 5.37
N GLN A 296 -0.58 23.87 4.64
CA GLN A 296 0.80 24.06 5.12
C GLN A 296 1.63 24.70 4.02
N GLU A 297 2.54 25.60 4.41
CA GLU A 297 3.44 26.32 3.50
C GLU A 297 4.39 25.40 2.72
N THR A 298 4.68 24.21 3.27
CA THR A 298 5.63 23.24 2.73
C THR A 298 4.97 21.95 2.25
N LEU A 299 3.65 21.96 2.01
CA LEU A 299 2.90 20.81 1.51
C LEU A 299 2.37 21.13 0.12
N GLY A 300 2.88 20.40 -0.87
CA GLY A 300 2.44 20.47 -2.27
C GLY A 300 2.00 19.10 -2.78
N MET A 301 2.11 18.91 -4.09
CA MET A 301 1.60 17.70 -4.74
C MET A 301 2.36 17.37 -6.03
N ARG A 302 2.31 16.09 -6.37
CA ARG A 302 2.74 15.54 -7.66
C ARG A 302 1.63 14.63 -8.18
N LEU A 303 1.53 14.51 -9.49
CA LEU A 303 0.49 13.69 -10.13
C LEU A 303 1.06 12.43 -10.75
N VAL A 304 0.21 11.41 -10.83
CA VAL A 304 0.42 10.24 -11.68
C VAL A 304 -0.71 10.10 -12.69
N ILE A 305 -0.43 9.46 -13.82
CA ILE A 305 -1.46 9.03 -14.77
C ILE A 305 -1.70 7.53 -14.57
N SER A 306 -2.97 7.18 -14.37
CA SER A 306 -3.44 5.82 -14.18
C SER A 306 -4.59 5.52 -15.13
N SER A 307 -5.01 4.26 -15.23
CA SER A 307 -6.22 3.87 -15.96
C SER A 307 -7.11 2.96 -15.10
N GLN A 308 -8.32 2.71 -15.56
CA GLN A 308 -9.16 1.65 -15.03
C GLN A 308 -8.51 0.27 -15.27
N VAL A 309 -8.75 -0.66 -14.36
CA VAL A 309 -8.21 -2.03 -14.43
C VAL A 309 -9.07 -2.90 -15.35
N PHE A 310 -10.40 -2.82 -15.22
CA PHE A 310 -11.36 -3.58 -16.02
C PHE A 310 -11.87 -2.71 -17.16
N THR A 311 -11.22 -2.79 -18.32
CA THR A 311 -11.40 -1.81 -19.41
C THR A 311 -12.35 -2.30 -20.52
N SER A 312 -12.48 -3.62 -20.68
CA SER A 312 -13.38 -4.25 -21.64
C SER A 312 -13.63 -5.72 -21.28
N LEU A 313 -14.61 -6.35 -21.96
CA LEU A 313 -14.85 -7.79 -21.82
C LEU A 313 -13.61 -8.63 -22.18
N GLU A 314 -12.83 -8.20 -23.17
CA GLU A 314 -11.60 -8.90 -23.58
C GLU A 314 -10.50 -8.75 -22.51
N ALA A 315 -10.31 -7.55 -21.97
CA ALA A 315 -9.38 -7.30 -20.88
C ALA A 315 -9.77 -8.09 -19.62
N ASN A 316 -11.07 -8.14 -19.29
CA ASN A 316 -11.58 -8.93 -18.17
C ASN A 316 -11.30 -10.42 -18.37
N LYS A 317 -11.54 -10.94 -19.58
CA LYS A 317 -11.25 -12.33 -19.91
C LYS A 317 -9.76 -12.65 -19.78
N LYS A 318 -8.87 -11.75 -20.25
CA LYS A 318 -7.41 -11.91 -20.06
C LYS A 318 -7.01 -11.94 -18.58
N ILE A 319 -7.64 -11.10 -17.75
CA ILE A 319 -7.43 -11.11 -16.30
C ILE A 319 -7.96 -12.42 -15.69
N GLU A 320 -9.14 -12.90 -16.07
CA GLU A 320 -9.73 -14.16 -15.60
C GLU A 320 -8.90 -15.39 -16.02
N GLU A 321 -8.45 -15.44 -17.26
CA GLU A 321 -7.58 -16.51 -17.78
C GLU A 321 -6.24 -16.51 -17.02
N ALA A 322 -5.63 -15.33 -16.85
CA ALA A 322 -4.40 -15.18 -16.09
C ALA A 322 -4.60 -15.41 -14.57
N TRP A 323 -5.83 -15.26 -14.06
CA TRP A 323 -6.13 -15.45 -12.64
C TRP A 323 -5.86 -16.87 -12.20
N SER A 324 -6.13 -17.88 -13.04
CA SER A 324 -5.88 -19.27 -12.65
C SER A 324 -4.39 -19.54 -12.47
N GLU A 325 -3.52 -19.07 -13.38
CA GLU A 325 -2.06 -19.18 -13.25
C GLU A 325 -1.53 -18.33 -12.09
N TYR A 326 -2.06 -17.12 -11.91
CA TYR A 326 -1.71 -16.27 -10.78
C TYR A 326 -2.13 -16.88 -9.46
N ALA A 327 -3.36 -17.36 -9.32
CA ALA A 327 -3.89 -17.99 -8.12
C ALA A 327 -3.28 -19.39 -7.86
N GLN A 328 -2.63 -20.01 -8.84
CA GLN A 328 -1.84 -21.24 -8.66
C GLN A 328 -0.37 -20.95 -8.34
N SER A 329 0.25 -19.98 -9.02
CA SER A 329 1.63 -19.52 -8.75
C SER A 329 1.75 -18.83 -7.39
N ARG A 330 0.66 -18.19 -6.97
CA ARG A 330 0.40 -17.87 -5.58
C ARG A 330 -0.22 -19.14 -5.01
N GLU A 331 0.55 -20.08 -4.48
CA GLU A 331 0.01 -21.03 -3.48
C GLU A 331 -0.57 -20.15 -2.33
N THR A 332 -1.79 -19.65 -2.54
CA THR A 332 -2.44 -18.50 -1.89
C THR A 332 -1.72 -17.14 -1.90
N PRO A 333 -2.48 -16.03 -2.08
CA PRO A 333 -2.02 -14.72 -1.69
C PRO A 333 -3.14 -13.83 -1.15
N VAL A 334 -3.91 -14.37 -0.23
CA VAL A 334 -3.73 -13.79 1.10
C VAL A 334 -2.55 -14.57 1.66
N GLN A 335 -1.77 -14.05 2.59
CA GLN A 335 -1.15 -14.97 3.52
C GLN A 335 -2.30 -15.71 4.25
N PRO A 336 -2.64 -17.00 4.04
CA PRO A 336 -2.84 -17.81 5.20
C PRO A 336 -1.42 -17.96 5.74
N ALA A 337 -1.13 -17.30 6.86
CA ALA A 337 0.10 -17.53 7.60
C ALA A 337 0.53 -19.00 7.47
N LEU A 338 1.65 -19.21 6.78
CA LEU A 338 2.48 -20.42 6.79
C LEU A 338 1.77 -21.72 7.21
N THR A 339 1.39 -22.57 6.26
CA THR A 339 1.41 -24.03 6.50
C THR A 339 2.81 -24.48 6.08
N ILE A 340 3.64 -25.18 6.87
CA ILE A 340 3.36 -26.52 7.44
C ILE A 340 4.05 -26.74 8.80
N ALA A 341 4.08 -25.69 9.62
CA ALA A 341 3.80 -25.78 11.05
C ALA A 341 3.30 -24.38 11.41
N PRO A 342 2.24 -24.23 12.22
CA PRO A 342 1.72 -22.92 12.57
C PRO A 342 2.88 -22.00 12.90
N THR A 343 2.95 -20.81 12.32
CA THR A 343 4.03 -19.85 12.64
C THR A 343 4.12 -19.71 14.14
N THR A 344 3.00 -19.70 14.84
CA THR A 344 2.91 -19.82 16.30
C THR A 344 3.61 -21.03 16.88
N ILE A 345 3.49 -22.24 16.33
CA ILE A 345 4.30 -23.40 16.74
C ILE A 345 5.80 -23.19 16.39
N LYS A 346 6.15 -22.67 15.21
CA LYS A 346 7.57 -22.42 14.86
C LYS A 346 8.19 -21.30 15.70
N THR A 347 7.48 -20.23 15.96
CA THR A 347 7.88 -19.09 16.79
C THR A 347 7.90 -19.49 18.26
N ASN A 348 6.96 -20.32 18.74
CA ASN A 348 7.00 -20.87 20.09
C ASN A 348 8.17 -21.84 20.25
N VAL A 349 8.46 -22.70 19.26
CA VAL A 349 9.62 -23.60 19.27
C VAL A 349 10.92 -22.79 19.23
N GLN A 350 11.05 -21.81 18.31
CA GLN A 350 12.23 -20.94 18.23
C GLN A 350 12.41 -20.06 19.48
N LEU A 351 11.31 -19.60 20.09
CA LEU A 351 11.34 -18.83 21.32
C LEU A 351 11.69 -19.72 22.52
N ALA A 352 11.19 -20.96 22.56
CA ALA A 352 11.59 -21.96 23.55
C ALA A 352 13.07 -22.30 23.42
N ASP A 353 13.57 -22.53 22.20
CA ASP A 353 14.98 -22.77 21.90
C ASP A 353 15.86 -21.56 22.28
N ALA A 354 15.36 -20.34 22.06
CA ALA A 354 16.04 -19.10 22.45
C ALA A 354 16.07 -18.91 23.98
N LEU A 355 14.96 -19.20 24.67
CA LEU A 355 14.88 -19.19 26.13
C LEU A 355 15.77 -20.27 26.76
N GLU A 356 15.86 -21.45 26.15
CA GLU A 356 16.74 -22.53 26.56
C GLU A 356 18.22 -22.18 26.32
N SER A 357 18.54 -21.61 25.16
CA SER A 357 19.89 -21.11 24.86
C SER A 357 20.31 -20.01 25.83
N LEU A 358 19.40 -19.10 26.17
CA LEU A 358 19.63 -18.06 27.16
C LEU A 358 19.86 -18.65 28.56
N LYS A 359 19.07 -19.67 28.94
CA LYS A 359 19.25 -20.40 30.20
C LYS A 359 20.62 -21.07 30.24
N ARG A 360 21.04 -21.76 29.18
CA ARG A 360 22.37 -22.38 29.08
C ARG A 360 23.49 -21.35 29.22
N LEU A 361 23.40 -20.21 28.54
CA LEU A 361 24.35 -19.10 28.70
C LEU A 361 24.37 -18.55 30.12
N THR A 362 23.21 -18.45 30.77
CA THR A 362 23.09 -18.03 32.18
C THR A 362 23.82 -19.02 33.09
N ASP A 363 23.65 -20.32 32.86
CA ASP A 363 24.27 -21.39 33.65
C ASP A 363 25.80 -21.45 33.44
N GLU A 364 26.28 -21.28 32.21
CA GLU A 364 27.71 -21.18 31.87
C GLU A 364 28.37 -19.96 32.54
N LEU A 365 27.73 -18.79 32.46
CA LEU A 365 28.21 -17.57 33.13
C LEU A 365 28.23 -17.73 34.66
N ASN A 366 27.25 -18.42 35.23
CA ASN A 366 27.22 -18.75 36.66
C ASN A 366 28.37 -19.67 37.07
N ALA A 367 28.73 -20.64 36.22
CA ALA A 367 29.86 -21.54 36.47
C ALA A 367 31.21 -20.79 36.39
N LEU A 368 31.35 -19.89 35.40
CA LEU A 368 32.55 -19.04 35.24
C LEU A 368 32.73 -18.07 36.42
N ASN A 369 31.63 -17.44 36.88
CA ASN A 369 31.64 -16.55 38.04
C ASN A 369 32.09 -17.25 39.33
N LYS A 370 31.75 -18.54 39.49
CA LYS A 370 32.22 -19.37 40.62
C LYS A 370 33.68 -19.78 40.50
N SER A 371 34.27 -19.75 39.31
CA SER A 371 35.64 -20.18 39.02
C SER A 371 36.71 -19.08 39.09
N SER A 372 36.38 -17.92 39.70
CA SER A 372 37.26 -16.75 39.90
C SER A 372 37.40 -15.79 38.71
N THR A 373 36.47 -15.83 37.74
CA THR A 373 36.36 -14.77 36.71
C THR A 373 35.16 -13.89 37.05
N GLU A 374 35.40 -12.67 37.52
CA GLU A 374 34.33 -11.73 37.86
C GLU A 374 33.63 -11.24 36.59
N ILE A 375 32.38 -11.67 36.39
CA ILE A 375 31.57 -11.26 35.23
C ILE A 375 31.06 -9.84 35.47
N PRO A 376 31.26 -8.88 34.53
CA PRO A 376 30.78 -7.51 34.70
C PRO A 376 29.26 -7.45 34.99
N PRO A 377 28.80 -6.62 35.96
CA PRO A 377 27.37 -6.46 36.27
C PRO A 377 26.50 -6.06 35.05
N THR A 378 27.11 -5.38 34.07
CA THR A 378 26.44 -5.00 32.81
C THR A 378 25.99 -6.21 31.99
N VAL A 379 26.76 -7.30 32.01
CA VAL A 379 26.42 -8.55 31.29
C VAL A 379 25.21 -9.23 31.95
N TRP A 380 25.19 -9.31 33.29
CA TRP A 380 24.04 -9.84 34.03
C TRP A 380 22.76 -9.03 33.80
N ASN A 381 22.87 -7.70 33.78
CA ASN A 381 21.74 -6.81 33.49
C ASN A 381 21.21 -7.00 32.06
N GLN A 382 22.09 -7.09 31.06
CA GLN A 382 21.69 -7.34 29.67
C GLN A 382 21.01 -8.71 29.49
N LEU A 383 21.52 -9.75 30.16
CA LEU A 383 20.94 -11.09 30.14
C LEU A 383 19.54 -11.12 30.78
N GLY A 384 19.38 -10.42 31.90
CA GLY A 384 18.09 -10.26 32.58
C GLY A 384 17.06 -9.51 31.74
N LEU A 385 17.47 -8.40 31.10
CA LEU A 385 16.62 -7.63 30.18
C LEU A 385 16.21 -8.45 28.95
N LEU A 386 17.12 -9.24 28.41
CA LEU A 386 16.85 -10.12 27.28
C LEU A 386 15.89 -11.25 27.67
N SER A 387 16.07 -11.85 28.86
CA SER A 387 15.15 -12.86 29.40
C SER A 387 13.74 -12.30 29.61
N ALA A 388 13.64 -11.10 30.19
CA ALA A 388 12.36 -10.41 30.37
C ALA A 388 11.69 -10.09 29.03
N SER A 389 12.48 -9.66 28.03
CA SER A 389 11.99 -9.37 26.69
C SER A 389 11.43 -10.62 26.01
N PHE A 390 12.12 -11.76 26.06
CA PHE A 390 11.63 -13.02 25.50
C PHE A 390 10.37 -13.54 26.22
N LYS A 391 10.30 -13.44 27.56
CA LYS A 391 9.08 -13.79 28.31
C LYS A 391 7.90 -12.87 27.98
N ASN A 392 8.14 -11.59 27.74
CA ASN A 392 7.11 -10.66 27.29
C ASN A 392 6.62 -11.00 25.86
N ILE A 393 7.52 -11.40 24.97
CA ILE A 393 7.17 -11.91 23.64
C ILE A 393 6.33 -13.18 23.77
N GLU A 394 6.72 -14.13 24.63
CA GLU A 394 5.99 -15.37 24.91
C GLU A 394 4.55 -15.08 25.38
N ALA A 395 4.40 -14.18 26.36
CA ALA A 395 3.08 -13.77 26.85
C ALA A 395 2.23 -13.08 25.76
N THR A 396 2.85 -12.28 24.91
CA THR A 396 2.18 -11.56 23.81
C THR A 396 1.72 -12.53 22.72
N VAL A 397 2.58 -13.48 22.34
CA VAL A 397 2.24 -14.53 21.36
C VAL A 397 1.11 -15.41 21.89
N LYS A 398 1.19 -15.87 23.14
CA LYS A 398 0.13 -16.66 23.79
C LYS A 398 -1.19 -15.91 23.85
N LYS A 399 -1.16 -14.61 24.14
CA LYS A 399 -2.35 -13.76 24.14
C LYS A 399 -2.95 -13.62 22.73
N ALA A 400 -2.12 -13.36 21.72
CA ALA A 400 -2.58 -13.26 20.33
C ALA A 400 -3.17 -14.58 19.81
N GLU A 401 -2.57 -15.72 20.18
CA GLU A 401 -3.12 -17.05 19.92
C GLU A 401 -4.50 -17.25 20.57
N GLY A 402 -4.64 -16.85 21.83
CA GLY A 402 -5.91 -16.88 22.56
C GLY A 402 -6.98 -16.02 21.89
N ASP A 403 -6.66 -14.77 21.58
CA ASP A 403 -7.58 -13.82 20.91
C ASP A 403 -8.01 -14.35 19.53
N SER A 404 -7.08 -14.94 18.78
CA SER A 404 -7.40 -15.56 17.48
C SER A 404 -8.28 -16.80 17.64
N ALA A 405 -8.00 -17.67 18.61
CA ALA A 405 -8.83 -18.84 18.89
C ALA A 405 -10.25 -18.43 19.28
N TYR A 406 -10.39 -17.43 20.13
CA TYR A 406 -11.68 -16.85 20.54
C TYR A 406 -12.48 -16.36 19.33
N ALA A 407 -11.86 -15.62 18.42
CA ALA A 407 -12.52 -15.12 17.21
C ALA A 407 -13.03 -16.27 16.31
N TRP A 408 -12.22 -17.31 16.10
CA TRP A 408 -12.63 -18.45 15.28
C TRP A 408 -13.71 -19.31 15.93
N VAL A 409 -13.66 -19.49 17.26
CA VAL A 409 -14.74 -20.12 18.04
C VAL A 409 -16.04 -19.35 17.84
N LYS A 410 -16.01 -18.03 17.98
CA LYS A 410 -17.18 -17.16 17.76
C LYS A 410 -17.75 -17.31 16.35
N ILE A 411 -16.90 -17.28 15.32
CA ILE A 411 -17.32 -17.46 13.93
C ILE A 411 -17.97 -18.83 13.72
N ALA A 412 -17.37 -19.90 14.25
CA ALA A 412 -17.91 -21.25 14.15
C ALA A 412 -19.28 -21.36 14.84
N ALA A 413 -19.41 -20.79 16.04
CA ALA A 413 -20.65 -20.80 16.80
C ALA A 413 -21.77 -19.99 16.14
N GLU A 414 -21.46 -18.82 15.59
CA GLU A 414 -22.42 -17.99 14.85
C GLU A 414 -22.87 -18.66 13.55
N ALA A 415 -21.93 -19.29 12.82
CA ALA A 415 -22.26 -20.06 11.62
C ALA A 415 -23.18 -21.24 11.97
N ALA A 416 -22.84 -22.03 13.00
CA ALA A 416 -23.68 -23.13 13.47
C ALA A 416 -25.07 -22.68 13.90
N PHE A 417 -25.17 -21.56 14.63
CA PHE A 417 -26.45 -21.01 15.06
C PHE A 417 -27.29 -20.51 13.88
N PHE A 418 -26.66 -19.86 12.89
CA PHE A 418 -27.31 -19.46 11.65
C PHE A 418 -27.86 -20.67 10.88
N ILE A 419 -27.05 -21.72 10.70
CA ILE A 419 -27.45 -22.97 10.04
C ILE A 419 -28.64 -23.62 10.77
N ASN A 420 -28.58 -23.72 12.11
CA ASN A 420 -29.69 -24.25 12.92
C ASN A 420 -31.01 -23.51 12.65
N ARG A 421 -30.97 -22.17 12.54
CA ARG A 421 -32.17 -21.36 12.26
C ARG A 421 -32.71 -21.58 10.86
N GLU A 422 -31.84 -21.65 9.85
CA GLU A 422 -32.25 -21.93 8.47
C GLU A 422 -32.82 -23.36 8.33
N LEU A 423 -32.21 -24.35 8.98
CA LEU A 423 -32.71 -25.74 9.04
C LEU A 423 -34.09 -25.85 9.71
N LYS A 424 -34.38 -25.02 10.72
CA LYS A 424 -35.72 -24.93 11.34
C LYS A 424 -36.75 -24.23 10.44
N ARG A 425 -36.30 -23.33 9.56
CA ARG A 425 -37.15 -22.57 8.64
C ARG A 425 -37.52 -23.39 7.40
N LEU A 426 -36.58 -24.18 6.87
CA LEU A 426 -36.72 -24.89 5.61
C LEU A 426 -37.98 -25.80 5.53
N PRO A 427 -38.31 -26.65 6.52
CA PRO A 427 -39.51 -27.49 6.46
C PRO A 427 -40.82 -26.69 6.42
N ARG A 428 -40.84 -25.50 7.03
CA ARG A 428 -42.03 -24.62 7.02
C ARG A 428 -42.23 -24.02 5.63
N LEU A 429 -41.14 -23.61 4.96
CA LEU A 429 -41.17 -23.10 3.59
C LEU A 429 -41.60 -24.20 2.61
N GLN A 430 -41.03 -25.40 2.74
CA GLN A 430 -41.40 -26.56 1.92
C GLN A 430 -42.87 -26.96 2.13
N GLY A 431 -43.37 -26.96 3.37
CA GLY A 431 -44.78 -27.21 3.67
C GLY A 431 -45.72 -26.14 3.10
N ALA A 432 -45.32 -24.87 3.17
CA ALA A 432 -46.07 -23.76 2.58
C ALA A 432 -46.10 -23.86 1.04
N LEU A 433 -44.98 -24.23 0.41
CA LEU A 433 -44.89 -24.45 -1.03
C LEU A 433 -45.83 -25.58 -1.46
N LYS A 434 -45.80 -26.73 -0.79
CA LYS A 434 -46.70 -27.88 -1.06
C LYS A 434 -48.17 -27.51 -0.93
N LYS A 435 -48.52 -26.67 0.05
CA LYS A 435 -49.89 -26.15 0.20
C LYS A 435 -50.25 -25.18 -0.93
N ALA A 436 -49.35 -24.29 -1.34
CA ALA A 436 -49.58 -23.38 -2.46
C ALA A 436 -49.76 -24.13 -3.79
N GLU A 437 -49.01 -25.21 -4.01
CA GLU A 437 -49.14 -26.13 -5.15
C GLU A 437 -50.53 -26.77 -5.18
N SER A 438 -51.03 -27.26 -4.03
CA SER A 438 -52.36 -27.89 -3.94
C SER A 438 -53.54 -26.95 -4.22
N ILE A 439 -53.35 -25.63 -4.09
CA ILE A 439 -54.41 -24.60 -4.23
C ILE A 439 -54.26 -23.83 -5.56
N GLY A 440 -53.23 -24.12 -6.37
CA GLY A 440 -53.03 -23.52 -7.70
C GLY A 440 -52.64 -22.03 -7.70
N ARG A 441 -51.96 -21.54 -6.65
CA ARG A 441 -51.57 -20.11 -6.54
C ARG A 441 -50.19 -19.85 -7.16
N SER A 442 -50.14 -19.72 -8.48
CA SER A 442 -48.90 -19.59 -9.28
C SER A 442 -47.92 -18.52 -8.78
N ALA A 443 -48.37 -17.31 -8.49
CA ALA A 443 -47.50 -16.23 -8.01
C ALA A 443 -46.90 -16.49 -6.61
N GLN A 444 -47.65 -17.17 -5.74
CA GLN A 444 -47.18 -17.53 -4.39
C GLN A 444 -46.22 -18.73 -4.43
N MET A 445 -46.41 -19.64 -5.39
CA MET A 445 -45.53 -20.79 -5.61
C MET A 445 -44.12 -20.35 -6.01
N GLU A 446 -43.98 -19.46 -6.99
CA GLU A 446 -42.66 -19.02 -7.46
C GLU A 446 -41.84 -18.33 -6.36
N LEU A 447 -42.46 -17.43 -5.59
CA LEU A 447 -41.81 -16.76 -4.47
C LEU A 447 -41.43 -17.74 -3.33
N LEU A 448 -42.19 -18.81 -3.12
CA LEU A 448 -41.86 -19.83 -2.12
C LEU A 448 -40.74 -20.76 -2.61
N LYS A 449 -40.69 -21.10 -3.91
CA LYS A 449 -39.57 -21.85 -4.50
C LYS A 449 -38.26 -21.08 -4.37
N GLU A 450 -38.25 -19.81 -4.75
CA GLU A 450 -37.07 -18.95 -4.63
C GLU A 450 -36.54 -18.91 -3.18
N ARG A 451 -37.44 -18.75 -2.20
CA ARG A 451 -37.06 -18.76 -0.77
C ARG A 451 -36.55 -20.11 -0.28
N VAL A 452 -37.07 -21.23 -0.80
CA VAL A 452 -36.57 -22.56 -0.47
C VAL A 452 -35.14 -22.70 -0.99
N THR A 453 -34.90 -22.35 -2.26
CA THR A 453 -33.57 -22.39 -2.88
C THR A 453 -32.58 -21.47 -2.16
N GLU A 454 -32.98 -20.25 -1.80
CA GLU A 454 -32.14 -19.32 -1.05
C GLU A 454 -31.76 -19.88 0.33
N THR A 455 -32.72 -20.47 1.06
CA THR A 455 -32.46 -21.11 2.36
C THR A 455 -31.52 -22.31 2.23
N GLU A 456 -31.66 -23.14 1.19
CA GLU A 456 -30.76 -24.27 0.91
C GLU A 456 -29.32 -23.79 0.62
N GLN A 457 -29.17 -22.77 -0.21
CA GLN A 457 -27.86 -22.14 -0.49
C GLN A 457 -27.24 -21.51 0.76
N ASN A 458 -28.05 -20.88 1.62
CA ASN A 458 -27.59 -20.31 2.88
C ASN A 458 -27.06 -21.38 3.85
N ILE A 459 -27.70 -22.56 3.90
CA ILE A 459 -27.24 -23.70 4.71
C ILE A 459 -25.90 -24.21 4.18
N GLU A 460 -25.78 -24.43 2.87
CA GLU A 460 -24.53 -24.90 2.24
C GLU A 460 -23.36 -23.91 2.43
N GLY A 461 -23.61 -22.62 2.22
CA GLY A 461 -22.64 -21.55 2.46
C GLY A 461 -22.28 -21.42 3.95
N GLY A 462 -23.25 -21.65 4.84
CA GLY A 462 -23.05 -21.76 6.28
C GLY A 462 -22.09 -22.90 6.65
N LEU A 463 -22.37 -24.12 6.17
CA LEU A 463 -21.55 -25.32 6.43
C LEU A 463 -20.13 -25.17 5.90
N THR A 464 -19.95 -24.46 4.79
CA THR A 464 -18.62 -24.14 4.25
C THR A 464 -17.84 -23.22 5.18
N ARG A 465 -18.46 -22.11 5.65
CA ARG A 465 -17.84 -21.21 6.65
C ARG A 465 -17.52 -21.93 7.96
N TYR A 466 -18.40 -22.85 8.36
CA TYR A 466 -18.26 -23.65 9.57
C TYR A 466 -17.04 -24.59 9.50
N GLY A 467 -16.86 -25.30 8.37
CA GLY A 467 -15.67 -26.12 8.13
C GLY A 467 -14.37 -25.31 8.07
N SER A 468 -14.39 -24.15 7.40
CA SER A 468 -13.22 -23.26 7.36
C SER A 468 -12.81 -22.76 8.74
N ALA A 469 -13.77 -22.48 9.64
CA ALA A 469 -13.44 -22.10 11.01
C ALA A 469 -12.73 -23.23 11.77
N PHE A 470 -13.13 -24.49 11.56
CA PHE A 470 -12.44 -25.65 12.16
C PHE A 470 -11.04 -25.87 11.61
N GLU A 471 -10.84 -25.65 10.31
CA GLU A 471 -9.50 -25.68 9.70
C GLU A 471 -8.55 -24.67 10.37
N GLN A 472 -9.04 -23.48 10.74
CA GLN A 472 -8.23 -22.48 11.43
C GLN A 472 -8.00 -22.84 12.90
N LEU A 473 -9.04 -23.26 13.63
CA LEU A 473 -8.90 -23.70 15.02
C LEU A 473 -7.95 -24.89 15.16
N ALA A 474 -7.93 -25.79 14.18
CA ALA A 474 -7.05 -26.95 14.12
C ALA A 474 -5.55 -26.62 13.99
N LYS A 475 -5.20 -25.37 13.66
CA LYS A 475 -3.82 -24.86 13.63
C LYS A 475 -3.36 -24.32 14.98
N THR A 476 -4.27 -24.15 15.93
CA THR A 476 -3.98 -23.62 17.26
C THR A 476 -3.82 -24.77 18.27
N GLN A 477 -3.04 -24.54 19.33
CA GLN A 477 -2.91 -25.52 20.42
C GLN A 477 -4.27 -25.84 21.02
N GLU A 478 -4.55 -27.13 21.21
CA GLU A 478 -5.85 -27.62 21.68
C GLU A 478 -6.26 -27.01 23.03
N GLY A 479 -5.31 -26.81 23.94
CA GLY A 479 -5.56 -26.15 25.23
C GLY A 479 -6.08 -24.71 25.07
N THR A 480 -5.49 -23.94 24.15
CA THR A 480 -5.90 -22.56 23.86
C THR A 480 -7.30 -22.52 23.21
N VAL A 481 -7.59 -23.46 22.30
CA VAL A 481 -8.92 -23.57 21.68
C VAL A 481 -9.98 -23.95 22.72
N ASN A 482 -9.68 -24.90 23.60
CA ASN A 482 -10.58 -25.28 24.69
C ASN A 482 -10.89 -24.11 25.62
N GLN A 483 -9.90 -23.29 25.95
CA GLN A 483 -10.09 -22.07 26.73
C GLN A 483 -11.00 -21.07 26.00
N ALA A 484 -10.77 -20.84 24.71
CA ALA A 484 -11.61 -19.96 23.88
C ALA A 484 -13.08 -20.41 23.84
N PHE A 485 -13.36 -21.72 23.77
CA PHE A 485 -14.72 -22.25 23.88
C PHE A 485 -15.39 -21.92 25.23
N GLU A 486 -14.66 -22.04 26.34
CA GLU A 486 -15.19 -21.69 27.67
C GLU A 486 -15.43 -20.18 27.82
N GLU A 487 -14.48 -19.35 27.33
CA GLU A 487 -14.60 -17.90 27.35
C GLU A 487 -15.81 -17.42 26.53
N TYR A 488 -16.01 -17.96 25.33
CA TYR A 488 -17.16 -17.60 24.51
C TYR A 488 -18.48 -18.09 25.11
N ASN A 489 -18.51 -19.29 25.71
CA ASN A 489 -19.68 -19.77 26.46
C ASN A 489 -20.01 -18.85 27.65
N ASN A 490 -19.01 -18.38 28.39
CA ASN A 490 -19.23 -17.43 29.48
C ASN A 490 -19.79 -16.11 28.99
N TYR A 491 -19.26 -15.58 27.88
CA TYR A 491 -19.82 -14.41 27.22
C TYR A 491 -21.29 -14.61 26.85
N LEU A 492 -21.65 -15.73 26.21
CA LEU A 492 -23.04 -16.03 25.83
C LEU A 492 -23.97 -16.15 27.04
N ARG A 493 -23.53 -16.79 28.14
CA ARG A 493 -24.30 -16.87 29.39
C ARG A 493 -24.57 -15.49 29.98
N LEU A 494 -23.58 -14.59 29.96
CA LEU A 494 -23.74 -13.20 30.41
C LEU A 494 -24.75 -12.42 29.55
N GLN A 495 -24.92 -12.80 28.27
CA GLN A 495 -25.93 -12.23 27.38
C GLN A 495 -27.31 -12.90 27.50
N GLY A 496 -27.49 -13.90 28.37
CA GLY A 496 -28.73 -14.68 28.44
C GLY A 496 -29.01 -15.53 27.19
N ALA A 497 -27.98 -15.86 26.42
CA ALA A 497 -28.07 -16.54 25.12
C ALA A 497 -27.98 -18.08 25.27
N ASP A 498 -28.88 -18.67 26.06
CA ASP A 498 -28.82 -20.09 26.44
C ASP A 498 -28.88 -21.06 25.24
N GLU A 499 -29.63 -20.73 24.19
CA GLU A 499 -29.68 -21.55 22.98
C GLU A 499 -28.32 -21.56 22.26
N GLN A 500 -27.67 -20.41 22.15
CA GLN A 500 -26.34 -20.27 21.55
C GLN A 500 -25.27 -21.02 22.35
N VAL A 501 -25.37 -21.05 23.69
CA VAL A 501 -24.46 -21.85 24.55
C VAL A 501 -24.58 -23.33 24.22
N LYS A 502 -25.80 -23.84 24.06
CA LYS A 502 -26.03 -25.24 23.70
C LYS A 502 -25.47 -25.53 22.31
N VAL A 503 -25.71 -24.66 21.32
CA VAL A 503 -25.15 -24.81 19.97
C VAL A 503 -23.62 -24.78 20.00
N ASN A 504 -23.01 -23.86 20.74
CA ASN A 504 -21.55 -23.80 20.86
C ASN A 504 -20.96 -25.04 21.57
N THR A 505 -21.73 -25.68 22.46
CA THR A 505 -21.33 -26.97 23.06
C THR A 505 -21.30 -28.08 22.00
N LEU A 506 -22.26 -28.09 21.07
CA LEU A 506 -22.25 -29.00 19.93
C LEU A 506 -21.09 -28.70 18.96
N VAL A 507 -20.80 -27.42 18.74
CA VAL A 507 -19.65 -26.97 17.93
C VAL A 507 -18.32 -27.49 18.48
N LYS A 508 -18.13 -27.43 19.80
CA LYS A 508 -16.96 -28.01 20.46
C LYS A 508 -16.82 -29.51 20.18
N LYS A 509 -17.92 -30.27 20.20
CA LYS A 509 -17.92 -31.71 19.86
C LYS A 509 -17.57 -31.96 18.40
N HIS A 510 -18.16 -31.20 17.47
CA HIS A 510 -17.83 -31.30 16.05
C HIS A 510 -16.36 -30.98 15.79
N PHE A 511 -15.80 -29.99 16.49
CA PHE A 511 -14.38 -29.65 16.40
C PHE A 511 -13.48 -30.79 16.92
N GLN A 512 -13.84 -31.42 18.04
CA GLN A 512 -13.09 -32.58 18.57
C GLN A 512 -13.09 -33.76 17.59
N GLU A 513 -14.24 -34.03 16.96
CA GLU A 513 -14.34 -35.08 15.95
C GLU A 513 -13.57 -34.71 14.65
N TYR A 514 -13.60 -33.44 14.27
CA TYR A 514 -12.80 -32.91 13.17
C TYR A 514 -11.29 -33.06 13.45
N LEU A 515 -10.81 -32.82 14.67
CA LEU A 515 -9.40 -33.05 15.02
C LEU A 515 -8.99 -34.52 14.85
N ARG A 516 -9.89 -35.45 15.17
CA ARG A 516 -9.68 -36.89 15.07
C ARG A 516 -9.65 -37.39 13.63
N THR A 517 -10.57 -36.89 12.79
CA THR A 517 -10.81 -37.42 11.43
C THR A 517 -10.15 -36.59 10.34
N ARG A 518 -9.89 -35.30 10.61
CA ARG A 518 -9.48 -34.27 9.64
C ARG A 518 -10.41 -34.17 8.44
N ARG A 519 -11.69 -34.50 8.62
CA ARG A 519 -12.72 -34.49 7.58
C ARG A 519 -13.85 -33.54 7.94
N SER A 520 -14.29 -32.78 6.94
CA SER A 520 -15.46 -31.91 7.06
C SER A 520 -16.72 -32.71 6.76
N ASP A 521 -17.28 -33.37 7.78
CA ASP A 521 -18.49 -34.18 7.67
C ASP A 521 -19.74 -33.29 7.70
N LYS A 522 -19.98 -32.59 6.58
CA LYS A 522 -21.06 -31.63 6.43
C LYS A 522 -22.44 -32.25 6.64
N GLU A 523 -22.64 -33.49 6.20
CA GLU A 523 -23.90 -34.22 6.34
C GLU A 523 -24.20 -34.50 7.82
N GLN A 524 -23.21 -35.01 8.57
CA GLN A 524 -23.37 -35.23 10.01
C GLN A 524 -23.58 -33.92 10.76
N TRP A 525 -22.83 -32.86 10.42
CA TRP A 525 -22.99 -31.55 11.08
C TRP A 525 -24.37 -30.95 10.83
N GLU A 526 -24.89 -31.05 9.61
CA GLU A 526 -26.23 -30.59 9.27
C GLU A 526 -27.29 -31.38 10.05
N ALA A 527 -27.17 -32.71 10.11
CA ALA A 527 -28.07 -33.57 10.85
C ALA A 527 -28.09 -33.24 12.35
N ASP A 528 -26.92 -33.05 12.95
CA ASP A 528 -26.80 -32.70 14.36
C ASP A 528 -27.34 -31.30 14.64
N LEU A 529 -27.04 -30.31 13.78
CA LEU A 529 -27.57 -28.95 13.91
C LEU A 529 -29.07 -28.87 13.65
N LYS A 530 -29.65 -29.78 12.87
CA LYS A 530 -31.10 -29.84 12.63
C LYS A 530 -31.88 -30.33 13.86
N ASN A 531 -31.31 -31.28 14.59
CA ASN A 531 -31.97 -31.98 15.70
C ASN A 531 -31.80 -31.27 17.05
N PHE A 532 -31.26 -30.04 17.04
CA PHE A 532 -30.80 -29.34 18.24
C PHE A 532 -31.56 -28.04 18.55
#